data_AF-W2MMD8-F1
#
_entry.id   AF-W2MMD8-F1
#
_cell.length_a   1.000
_cell.length_b   1.000
_cell.length_c   1.000
_cell.angle_alpha   90.00
_cell.angle_beta   90.00
_cell.angle_gamma   90.00
#
_symmetry.space_group_name_H-M   'P 1'
#
loop_
_entity.id
_entity.type
_entity.pdbx_description
1 polymer ?
#
loop_
_entity_poly.entity_id
_entity_poly.type
_entity_poly.pdbx_seq_one_letter_code
_entity_poly.pdbx_strand_id
1 'polypeptide(L)'
;MVKKYYSREDYTLLPATFTWDALYEEMHKFLELGLRVYEPARSTFRKLLSIHCPTIRIRSSQFNVCDMCTIYQTRMRQGATADKTEELGQHTESPRRIREYKKDKAASQEPNSDLAVIVTDFSQNLTIHSVTTTPSQWYFCSLLAVNLFGIFYENDGTQTNYVYDEFASGKGSDQINSMLQHFIRTVLIPAGKKHLVVYADNCSGQNKNNHVIRFFLAQVQYGTFERVDYKFFFEGPPNKLVRPRFRAYSQAHKPRRLLDHGPHYQRSQ
;
A
#
# COMPACT_ATOMS: atom_id res chain seq x y z
N MET A 1 5.19 31.77 -0.73
CA MET A 1 3.95 31.69 -1.53
C MET A 1 3.50 30.21 -1.58
N VAL A 2 2.56 29.82 -0.73
CA VAL A 2 2.11 28.42 -0.59
C VAL A 2 1.13 28.10 -1.73
N LYS A 3 1.52 27.22 -2.65
CA LYS A 3 0.62 26.72 -3.70
C LYS A 3 -0.49 25.90 -3.02
N LYS A 4 -1.73 26.41 -3.08
CA LYS A 4 -2.93 25.66 -2.69
C LYS A 4 -3.12 24.51 -3.69
N TYR A 5 -2.98 23.27 -3.24
CA TYR A 5 -3.26 22.10 -4.07
C TYR A 5 -4.75 21.77 -3.94
N TYR A 6 -5.48 22.00 -5.03
CA TYR A 6 -6.80 21.51 -5.39
C TYR A 6 -7.95 21.63 -4.37
N SER A 7 -8.92 22.49 -4.71
CA SER A 7 -10.28 22.49 -4.16
C SER A 7 -11.27 22.03 -5.24
N ARG A 8 -11.92 20.88 -5.00
CA ARG A 8 -13.29 20.60 -5.49
C ARG A 8 -14.03 19.83 -4.37
N GLU A 9 -14.41 20.65 -3.39
CA GLU A 9 -15.39 20.50 -2.28
C GLU A 9 -15.05 19.72 -0.98
N ASP A 10 -15.49 20.35 0.12
CA ASP A 10 -15.57 20.11 1.57
C ASP A 10 -14.34 19.86 2.45
N TYR A 11 -13.18 19.47 1.91
CA TYR A 11 -12.02 19.16 2.78
C TYR A 11 -10.71 19.77 2.28
N THR A 12 -9.89 20.25 3.21
CA THR A 12 -8.51 20.70 2.95
C THR A 12 -7.55 19.61 3.41
N LEU A 13 -6.83 18.99 2.47
CA LEU A 13 -5.86 17.93 2.77
C LEU A 13 -4.45 18.53 2.92
N LEU A 14 -3.85 18.34 4.09
CA LEU A 14 -2.48 18.79 4.39
C LEU A 14 -1.47 17.63 4.22
N PRO A 15 -0.25 17.92 3.75
CA PRO A 15 0.82 16.92 3.66
C PRO A 15 1.12 16.25 5.01
N ALA A 16 1.69 15.05 4.99
CA ALA A 16 2.01 14.29 6.21
C ALA A 16 3.05 14.97 7.11
N THR A 17 3.80 15.94 6.59
CA THR A 17 4.74 16.77 7.36
C THR A 17 4.03 17.79 8.23
N PHE A 18 2.78 18.15 7.91
CA PHE A 18 1.97 19.10 8.66
C PHE A 18 1.12 18.32 9.67
N THR A 19 1.75 17.82 10.74
CA THR A 19 1.02 17.20 11.85
C THR A 19 0.48 18.27 12.81
N TRP A 20 -0.57 17.93 13.58
CA TRP A 20 -1.01 18.80 14.68
C TRP A 20 0.10 19.06 15.71
N ASP A 21 1.05 18.13 15.80
CA ASP A 21 2.24 18.27 16.63
C ASP A 21 3.24 19.26 16.06
N ALA A 22 3.50 19.22 14.76
CA ALA A 22 4.36 20.22 14.12
C ALA A 22 3.81 21.64 14.29
N LEU A 23 2.49 21.80 14.21
CA LEU A 23 1.80 23.06 14.50
C LEU A 23 1.93 23.48 15.97
N TYR A 24 1.88 22.52 16.90
CA TYR A 24 2.10 22.78 18.31
C TYR A 24 3.53 23.25 18.58
N GLU A 25 4.54 22.59 17.99
CA GLU A 25 5.95 23.01 18.12
C GLU A 25 6.19 24.41 17.56
N GLU A 26 5.59 24.73 16.41
CA GLU A 26 5.70 26.08 15.86
C GLU A 26 5.04 27.12 16.77
N MET A 27 3.84 26.85 17.29
CA MET A 27 3.20 27.71 18.29
C MET A 27 4.09 27.89 19.52
N HIS A 28 4.65 26.80 20.05
CA HIS A 28 5.52 26.83 21.22
C HIS A 28 6.73 27.76 21.01
N LYS A 29 7.41 27.65 19.86
CA LYS A 29 8.51 28.58 19.49
C LYS A 29 8.07 30.04 19.48
N PHE A 30 6.86 30.35 18.99
CA PHE A 30 6.35 31.72 19.02
C PHE A 30 6.03 32.21 20.43
N LEU A 31 5.60 31.33 21.34
CA LEU A 31 5.36 31.65 22.74
C LEU A 31 6.67 31.90 23.51
N GLU A 32 7.71 31.09 23.23
CA GLU A 32 9.06 31.27 23.77
C GLU A 32 9.69 32.62 23.40
N LEU A 33 9.26 33.25 22.29
CA LEU A 33 9.70 34.59 21.88
C LEU A 33 9.11 35.74 22.72
N GLY A 34 8.43 35.45 23.83
CA GLY A 34 8.09 36.43 24.87
C GLY A 34 6.61 36.78 24.99
N LEU A 35 5.71 36.01 24.39
CA LEU A 35 4.27 36.18 24.59
C LEU A 35 3.86 35.59 25.95
N ARG A 36 3.33 36.43 26.85
CA ARG A 36 2.78 35.97 28.13
C ARG A 36 1.37 35.42 27.94
N VAL A 37 1.28 34.19 27.47
CA VAL A 37 0.01 33.47 27.26
C VAL A 37 0.08 32.09 27.92
N TYR A 38 -1.05 31.61 28.43
CA TYR A 38 -1.14 30.27 28.99
C TYR A 38 -1.03 29.25 27.86
N GLU A 39 0.04 28.46 27.87
CA GLU A 39 0.25 27.42 26.88
C GLU A 39 -0.68 26.23 27.16
N PRO A 40 -1.56 25.85 26.23
CA PRO A 40 -2.40 24.67 26.40
C PRO A 40 -1.54 23.41 26.31
N ALA A 41 -1.88 22.38 27.10
CA ALA A 41 -1.25 21.06 26.93
C ALA A 41 -1.43 20.55 25.49
N ARG A 42 -0.41 19.86 24.96
CA ARG A 42 -0.40 19.30 23.58
C ARG A 42 -1.67 18.51 23.22
N SER A 43 -2.22 17.76 24.16
CA SER A 43 -3.48 17.00 23.97
C SER A 43 -4.71 17.92 23.82
N THR A 44 -4.78 18.99 24.61
CA THR A 44 -5.84 20.01 24.54
C THR A 44 -5.76 20.77 23.22
N PHE A 45 -4.56 21.16 22.78
CA PHE A 45 -4.34 21.82 21.49
C PHE A 45 -4.83 20.97 20.31
N ARG A 46 -4.48 19.68 20.28
CA ARG A 46 -4.99 18.75 19.25
C ARG A 46 -6.52 18.65 19.25
N LYS A 47 -7.15 18.58 20.43
CA LYS A 47 -8.61 18.53 20.55
C LYS A 47 -9.27 19.79 20.00
N LEU A 48 -8.75 20.96 20.35
CA LEU A 48 -9.25 22.25 19.85
C LEU A 48 -9.14 22.34 18.34
N LEU A 49 -8.00 21.98 17.75
CA LEU A 49 -7.83 21.98 16.29
C LEU A 49 -8.77 20.99 15.60
N SER A 50 -9.04 19.84 16.21
CA SER A 50 -9.99 18.86 15.66
C SER A 50 -11.43 19.38 15.66
N ILE A 51 -11.81 20.19 16.65
CA ILE A 51 -13.14 20.82 16.76
C ILE A 51 -13.28 22.00 15.81
N HIS A 52 -12.28 22.88 15.76
CA HIS A 52 -12.34 24.13 14.99
C HIS A 52 -11.96 23.97 13.52
N CYS A 53 -11.21 22.92 13.17
CA CYS A 53 -10.82 22.62 11.80
C CYS A 53 -11.36 21.25 11.34
N PRO A 54 -12.69 21.02 11.40
CA PRO A 54 -13.27 19.70 11.15
C PRO A 54 -13.14 19.25 9.69
N THR A 55 -12.86 20.18 8.78
CA THR A 55 -12.65 19.96 7.34
C THR A 55 -11.17 19.79 6.97
N ILE A 56 -10.24 20.02 7.90
CA ILE A 56 -8.82 19.79 7.67
C ILE A 56 -8.51 18.31 7.93
N ARG A 57 -7.77 17.70 7.00
CA ARG A 57 -7.31 16.32 7.10
C ARG A 57 -5.81 16.31 6.87
N ILE A 58 -5.07 15.69 7.79
CA ILE A 58 -3.61 15.53 7.67
C ILE A 58 -3.34 14.13 7.15
N ARG A 59 -2.52 14.00 6.12
CA ARG A 59 -2.12 12.69 5.61
C ARG A 59 -1.33 11.92 6.66
N SER A 60 -1.58 10.61 6.78
CA SER A 60 -0.59 9.73 7.40
C SER A 60 0.56 9.48 6.41
N SER A 61 1.78 9.36 6.92
CA SER A 61 3.01 9.18 6.13
C SER A 61 3.09 7.86 5.37
N GLN A 62 2.15 6.93 5.63
CA GLN A 62 2.24 5.52 5.23
C GLN A 62 1.14 5.05 4.25
N PHE A 63 0.26 5.91 3.73
CA PHE A 63 -0.86 5.44 2.89
C PHE A 63 -0.55 5.39 1.38
N ASN A 64 -0.81 4.22 0.79
CA ASN A 64 -0.61 3.85 -0.63
C ASN A 64 -1.72 4.39 -1.57
N VAL A 65 -2.51 5.35 -1.10
CA VAL A 65 -3.74 5.80 -1.75
C VAL A 65 -3.63 7.31 -1.93
N CYS A 66 -3.81 7.79 -3.17
CA CYS A 66 -3.65 9.21 -3.46
C CYS A 66 -4.81 10.01 -2.87
N ASP A 67 -4.63 11.32 -2.86
CA ASP A 67 -5.59 12.28 -2.31
C ASP A 67 -6.97 12.10 -2.94
N MET A 68 -7.02 11.98 -4.27
CA MET A 68 -8.26 11.74 -5.02
C MET A 68 -8.89 10.38 -4.69
N CYS A 69 -8.11 9.31 -4.59
CA CYS A 69 -8.63 7.99 -4.25
C CYS A 69 -9.16 7.92 -2.81
N THR A 70 -8.56 8.67 -1.88
CA THR A 70 -9.05 8.80 -0.51
C THR A 70 -10.40 9.54 -0.48
N ILE A 71 -10.51 10.62 -1.25
CA ILE A 71 -11.75 11.38 -1.43
C ILE A 71 -12.84 10.48 -2.03
N TYR A 72 -12.54 9.76 -3.11
CA TYR A 72 -13.48 8.83 -3.74
C TYR A 72 -13.90 7.69 -2.82
N GLN A 73 -12.96 7.05 -2.09
CA GLN A 73 -13.30 6.01 -1.12
C GLN A 73 -14.21 6.53 0.00
N THR A 74 -14.01 7.76 0.44
CA THR A 74 -14.86 8.41 1.45
C THR A 74 -16.27 8.67 0.89
N ARG A 75 -16.37 9.18 -0.35
CA ARG A 75 -17.65 9.36 -1.05
C ARG A 75 -18.39 8.03 -1.25
N MET A 76 -17.66 6.95 -1.52
CA MET A 76 -18.22 5.60 -1.63
C MET A 76 -18.81 5.07 -0.33
N ARG A 77 -18.16 5.36 0.81
CA ARG A 77 -18.68 4.97 2.14
C ARG A 77 -19.98 5.68 2.50
N GLN A 78 -20.20 6.88 1.95
CA GLN A 78 -21.42 7.67 2.14
C GLN A 78 -22.54 7.33 1.14
N GLY A 79 -22.27 6.46 0.16
CA GLY A 79 -23.24 6.05 -0.86
C GLY A 79 -22.56 5.85 -2.21
N ALA A 80 -22.42 4.59 -2.62
CA ALA A 80 -21.83 4.22 -3.90
C ALA A 80 -22.86 4.37 -5.03
N THR A 81 -22.51 5.14 -6.05
CA THR A 81 -23.26 5.25 -7.32
C THR A 81 -22.39 4.75 -8.48
N ALA A 82 -23.01 4.41 -9.61
CA ALA A 82 -22.30 3.97 -10.81
C ALA A 82 -21.26 5.01 -11.26
N ASP A 83 -21.66 6.28 -11.32
CA ASP A 83 -20.81 7.40 -11.75
C ASP A 83 -19.58 7.57 -10.84
N LYS A 84 -19.76 7.53 -9.52
CA LYS A 84 -18.62 7.59 -8.56
C LYS A 84 -17.65 6.42 -8.76
N THR A 85 -18.16 5.26 -9.22
CA THR A 85 -17.36 4.05 -9.42
C THR A 85 -16.55 4.16 -10.69
N GLU A 86 -17.13 4.76 -11.73
CA GLU A 86 -16.47 5.05 -12.98
C GLU A 86 -15.40 6.14 -12.83
N GLU A 87 -15.68 7.24 -12.12
CA GLU A 87 -14.71 8.30 -11.83
C GLU A 87 -13.47 7.78 -11.09
N LEU A 88 -13.68 6.89 -10.10
CA LEU A 88 -12.58 6.23 -9.40
C LEU A 88 -11.77 5.32 -10.34
N GLY A 89 -12.44 4.60 -11.24
CA GLY A 89 -11.81 3.75 -12.26
C GLY A 89 -10.90 4.55 -13.20
N GLN A 90 -11.44 5.63 -13.78
CA GLN A 90 -10.69 6.53 -14.67
C GLN A 90 -9.51 7.19 -13.95
N HIS A 91 -9.68 7.57 -12.68
CA HIS A 91 -8.61 8.15 -11.88
C HIS A 91 -7.46 7.14 -11.59
N THR A 92 -7.78 5.87 -11.35
CA THR A 92 -6.78 4.82 -11.09
C THR A 92 -6.03 4.32 -12.32
N GLU A 93 -6.63 4.47 -13.49
CA GLU A 93 -6.00 4.16 -14.76
C GLU A 93 -5.13 5.33 -15.21
N SER A 94 -3.90 5.43 -14.71
CA SER A 94 -2.88 6.21 -15.43
C SER A 94 -2.60 5.49 -16.75
N PRO A 95 -3.07 6.00 -17.91
CA PRO A 95 -2.97 5.24 -19.17
C PRO A 95 -1.51 5.04 -19.56
N ARG A 96 -0.62 5.93 -19.10
CA ARG A 96 0.80 5.90 -19.38
C ARG A 96 1.51 4.71 -18.72
N ARG A 97 1.36 4.49 -17.41
CA ARG A 97 2.06 3.39 -16.72
C ARG A 97 1.56 2.02 -17.16
N ILE A 98 0.27 1.90 -17.46
CA ILE A 98 -0.30 0.67 -18.02
C ILE A 98 0.26 0.42 -19.42
N ARG A 99 0.39 1.45 -20.26
CA ARG A 99 1.02 1.34 -21.60
C ARG A 99 2.50 0.94 -21.50
N GLU A 100 3.25 1.55 -20.58
CA GLU A 100 4.66 1.19 -20.32
C GLU A 100 4.79 -0.26 -19.85
N TYR A 101 3.96 -0.70 -18.89
CA TYR A 101 3.95 -2.09 -18.45
C TYR A 101 3.63 -3.07 -19.59
N LYS A 102 2.62 -2.78 -20.41
CA LYS A 102 2.30 -3.59 -21.58
C LYS A 102 3.45 -3.66 -22.58
N LYS A 103 4.15 -2.54 -22.80
CA LYS A 103 5.32 -2.48 -23.68
C LYS A 103 6.48 -3.32 -23.15
N ASP A 104 6.83 -3.17 -21.87
CA ASP A 104 7.92 -3.92 -21.26
C ASP A 104 7.61 -5.42 -21.22
N LYS A 105 6.36 -5.78 -20.92
CA LYS A 105 5.87 -7.16 -21.00
C LYS A 105 6.01 -7.75 -22.39
N ALA A 106 5.66 -7.00 -23.44
CA ALA A 106 5.84 -7.47 -24.81
C ALA A 106 7.33 -7.70 -25.12
N ALA A 107 8.19 -6.75 -24.74
CA ALA A 107 9.64 -6.85 -24.93
C ALA A 107 10.29 -8.02 -24.17
N SER A 108 9.74 -8.41 -23.01
CA SER A 108 10.25 -9.54 -22.23
C SER A 108 9.90 -10.91 -22.83
N GLN A 109 8.96 -10.95 -23.79
CA GLN A 109 8.49 -12.15 -24.47
C GLN A 109 9.21 -12.38 -25.82
N GLU A 110 10.05 -11.44 -26.25
CA GLU A 110 10.85 -11.61 -27.45
C GLU A 110 11.85 -12.78 -27.28
N PRO A 111 12.13 -13.55 -28.35
CA PRO A 111 13.10 -14.63 -28.32
C PRO A 111 14.48 -14.13 -27.85
N ASN A 112 15.13 -14.86 -26.94
CA ASN A 112 16.43 -14.51 -26.36
C ASN A 112 16.47 -13.14 -25.66
N SER A 113 15.32 -12.59 -25.24
CA SER A 113 15.26 -11.36 -24.47
C SER A 113 16.05 -11.50 -23.16
N ASP A 114 16.99 -10.58 -22.93
CA ASP A 114 17.76 -10.44 -21.69
C ASP A 114 17.01 -9.61 -20.63
N LEU A 115 15.82 -9.14 -20.96
CA LEU A 115 14.92 -8.38 -20.10
C LEU A 115 14.10 -9.29 -19.19
N ALA A 116 14.17 -9.04 -17.89
CA ALA A 116 13.26 -9.57 -16.89
C ALA A 116 12.23 -8.50 -16.49
N VAL A 117 10.95 -8.85 -16.49
CA VAL A 117 9.88 -7.99 -15.97
C VAL A 117 9.23 -8.67 -14.78
N ILE A 118 9.31 -8.03 -13.62
CA ILE A 118 8.66 -8.52 -12.40
C ILE A 118 7.66 -7.51 -11.83
N VAL A 119 6.60 -8.02 -11.22
CA VAL A 119 5.64 -7.25 -10.44
C VAL A 119 5.69 -7.72 -9.00
N THR A 120 5.93 -6.80 -8.05
CA THR A 120 6.06 -7.14 -6.62
C THR A 120 4.97 -6.48 -5.80
N ASP A 121 4.39 -7.23 -4.87
CA ASP A 121 3.35 -6.72 -3.98
C ASP A 121 3.34 -7.46 -2.63
N PHE A 122 2.95 -6.76 -1.58
CA PHE A 122 2.56 -7.41 -0.32
C PHE A 122 1.07 -7.68 -0.35
N SER A 123 0.66 -8.88 0.04
CA SER A 123 -0.75 -9.11 0.34
C SER A 123 -1.15 -8.37 1.62
N GLN A 124 -2.47 -8.21 1.80
CA GLN A 124 -3.04 -7.93 3.12
C GLN A 124 -2.55 -8.99 4.11
N ASN A 125 -2.28 -8.59 5.36
CA ASN A 125 -1.90 -9.53 6.42
C ASN A 125 -2.95 -10.64 6.49
N LEU A 126 -2.49 -11.88 6.43
CA LEU A 126 -3.32 -13.05 6.68
C LEU A 126 -3.25 -13.36 8.16
N THR A 127 -4.26 -14.04 8.71
CA THR A 127 -4.24 -14.48 10.10
C THR A 127 -4.51 -15.98 10.17
N ILE A 128 -3.62 -16.75 10.77
CA ILE A 128 -3.77 -18.19 10.93
C ILE A 128 -4.48 -18.49 12.25
N HIS A 129 -5.81 -18.52 12.13
CA HIS A 129 -6.78 -19.52 12.59
C HIS A 129 -8.12 -18.95 12.11
N SER A 130 -8.37 -19.02 10.80
CA SER A 130 -9.65 -18.60 10.24
C SER A 130 -10.71 -19.70 10.44
N VAL A 131 -11.02 -20.03 11.69
CA VAL A 131 -12.15 -20.92 12.01
C VAL A 131 -13.44 -20.13 12.00
N THR A 132 -14.46 -20.65 11.30
CA THR A 132 -15.81 -20.07 11.21
C THR A 132 -16.57 -20.10 12.53
N THR A 133 -16.12 -20.93 13.47
CA THR A 133 -16.65 -21.08 14.83
C THR A 133 -15.53 -20.83 15.83
N THR A 134 -15.34 -19.58 16.22
CA THR A 134 -14.37 -19.20 17.24
C THR A 134 -15.00 -19.44 18.63
N PRO A 135 -14.45 -20.33 19.48
CA PRO A 135 -14.91 -20.47 20.86
C PRO A 135 -14.77 -19.14 21.61
N SER A 136 -15.69 -18.83 22.53
CA SER A 136 -15.78 -17.52 23.20
C SER A 136 -14.49 -17.06 23.88
N GLN A 137 -13.61 -17.97 24.29
CA GLN A 137 -12.31 -17.64 24.89
C GLN A 137 -11.28 -17.07 23.90
N TRP A 138 -11.41 -17.36 22.60
CA TRP A 138 -10.49 -16.88 21.57
C TRP A 138 -10.73 -15.42 21.18
N TYR A 139 -11.84 -14.81 21.62
CA TYR A 139 -12.07 -13.36 21.47
C TYR A 139 -11.01 -12.50 22.16
N PHE A 140 -10.32 -13.05 23.17
CA PHE A 140 -9.28 -12.35 23.92
C PHE A 140 -7.85 -12.60 23.40
N CYS A 141 -7.68 -13.49 22.41
CA CYS A 141 -6.39 -13.80 21.82
C CYS A 141 -6.23 -13.14 20.44
N SER A 142 -5.08 -12.52 20.18
CA SER A 142 -4.75 -12.08 18.82
C SER A 142 -4.43 -13.30 17.96
N LEU A 143 -5.01 -13.36 16.75
CA LEU A 143 -4.68 -14.40 15.78
C LEU A 143 -3.27 -14.19 15.23
N LEU A 144 -2.55 -15.29 14.96
CA LEU A 144 -1.19 -15.25 14.42
C LEU A 144 -1.17 -14.53 13.07
N ALA A 145 -0.46 -13.41 12.98
CA ALA A 145 -0.34 -12.67 11.74
C ALA A 145 0.71 -13.30 10.81
N VAL A 146 0.35 -13.41 9.53
CA VAL A 146 1.19 -13.95 8.46
C VAL A 146 1.34 -12.91 7.36
N ASN A 147 2.59 -12.74 6.97
CA ASN A 147 3.05 -11.85 5.93
C ASN A 147 3.26 -12.68 4.65
N LEU A 148 2.72 -12.19 3.53
CA LEU A 148 2.93 -12.78 2.22
C LEU A 148 3.39 -11.69 1.25
N PHE A 149 4.60 -11.88 0.73
CA PHE A 149 5.19 -11.06 -0.31
C PHE A 149 5.27 -11.89 -1.58
N GLY A 150 4.71 -11.39 -2.68
CA GLY A 150 4.77 -12.11 -3.94
C GLY A 150 5.54 -11.35 -5.00
N ILE A 151 6.22 -12.13 -5.84
CA ILE A 151 6.90 -11.69 -7.04
C ILE A 151 6.27 -12.43 -8.21
N PHE A 152 5.63 -11.70 -9.11
CA PHE A 152 5.13 -12.24 -10.37
C PHE A 152 6.14 -11.97 -11.46
N TYR A 153 6.61 -13.03 -12.10
CA TYR A 153 7.58 -12.99 -13.19
C TYR A 153 6.85 -13.09 -14.52
N GLU A 154 6.82 -11.99 -15.28
CA GLU A 154 6.03 -11.90 -16.52
C GLU A 154 6.55 -12.79 -17.63
N ASN A 155 7.87 -13.03 -17.68
CA ASN A 155 8.49 -13.83 -18.73
C ASN A 155 7.90 -15.24 -18.77
N ASP A 156 7.81 -15.90 -17.61
CA ASP A 156 7.31 -17.28 -17.51
C ASP A 156 5.85 -17.36 -17.05
N GLY A 157 5.26 -16.23 -16.63
CA GLY A 157 3.92 -16.18 -16.04
C GLY A 157 3.83 -16.84 -14.66
N THR A 158 4.94 -16.95 -13.94
CA THR A 158 5.08 -17.65 -12.65
C THR A 158 4.97 -16.68 -11.48
N GLN A 159 4.26 -17.09 -10.41
CA GLN A 159 4.18 -16.34 -9.16
C GLN A 159 4.94 -17.05 -8.03
N THR A 160 5.94 -16.39 -7.46
CA THR A 160 6.66 -16.85 -6.28
C THR A 160 6.15 -16.09 -5.06
N ASN A 161 5.64 -16.80 -4.05
CA ASN A 161 5.16 -16.21 -2.80
C ASN A 161 6.07 -16.59 -1.64
N TYR A 162 6.57 -15.59 -0.93
CA TYR A 162 7.30 -15.74 0.33
C TYR A 162 6.32 -15.58 1.47
N VAL A 163 6.19 -16.61 2.30
CA VAL A 163 5.23 -16.67 3.41
C VAL A 163 6.00 -16.83 4.71
N TYR A 164 5.73 -15.96 5.68
CA TYR A 164 6.37 -15.98 6.99
C TYR A 164 5.43 -15.37 8.04
N ASP A 165 5.52 -15.83 9.29
CA ASP A 165 4.72 -15.30 10.39
C ASP A 165 5.37 -14.08 11.06
N GLU A 166 4.63 -13.45 11.97
CA GLU A 166 5.07 -12.28 12.73
C GLU A 166 6.21 -12.57 13.72
N PHE A 167 6.41 -13.83 14.14
CA PHE A 167 7.53 -14.21 15.00
C PHE A 167 8.84 -14.29 14.22
N ALA A 168 8.76 -14.72 12.96
CA ALA A 168 9.91 -14.74 12.07
C ALA A 168 10.37 -13.32 11.72
N SER A 169 9.43 -12.45 11.28
CA SER A 169 9.78 -11.08 10.88
C SER A 169 8.56 -10.18 10.62
N GLY A 170 8.79 -8.85 10.61
CA GLY A 170 7.85 -7.83 10.13
C GLY A 170 7.90 -7.57 8.61
N LYS A 171 7.31 -6.45 8.18
CA LYS A 171 7.24 -6.01 6.76
C LYS A 171 8.15 -4.80 6.48
N GLY A 172 9.45 -4.98 6.64
CA GLY A 172 10.45 -3.93 6.41
C GLY A 172 11.19 -4.07 5.07
N SER A 173 12.05 -3.09 4.79
CA SER A 173 12.90 -3.09 3.59
C SER A 173 13.92 -4.22 3.57
N ASP A 174 14.42 -4.67 4.72
CA ASP A 174 15.42 -5.74 4.80
C ASP A 174 14.84 -7.08 4.35
N GLN A 175 13.56 -7.32 4.67
CA GLN A 175 12.82 -8.49 4.26
C GLN A 175 12.57 -8.44 2.75
N ILE A 176 12.14 -7.28 2.23
CA ILE A 176 11.97 -7.07 0.78
C ILE A 176 13.28 -7.35 0.05
N ASN A 177 14.39 -6.76 0.51
CA ASN A 177 15.71 -6.95 -0.08
C ASN A 177 16.17 -8.40 -0.03
N SER A 178 15.93 -9.11 1.09
CA SER A 178 16.28 -10.52 1.23
C SER A 178 15.50 -11.40 0.25
N MET A 179 14.19 -11.18 0.13
CA MET A 179 13.32 -11.93 -0.79
C MET A 179 13.65 -11.62 -2.26
N LEU A 180 13.93 -10.35 -2.59
CA LEU A 180 14.40 -9.95 -3.91
C LEU A 180 15.76 -10.57 -4.25
N GLN A 181 16.72 -10.53 -3.31
CA GLN A 181 18.04 -11.12 -3.50
C GLN A 181 17.94 -12.62 -3.73
N HIS A 182 17.11 -13.32 -2.94
CA HIS A 182 16.85 -14.73 -3.15
C HIS A 182 16.29 -14.98 -4.56
N PHE A 183 15.28 -14.24 -4.98
CA PHE A 183 14.68 -14.37 -6.31
C PHE A 183 15.67 -14.08 -7.45
N ILE A 184 16.46 -13.01 -7.34
CA ILE A 184 17.50 -12.64 -8.31
C ILE A 184 18.50 -13.79 -8.48
N ARG A 185 19.01 -14.33 -7.36
CA ARG A 185 20.04 -15.39 -7.39
C ARG A 185 19.53 -16.72 -7.90
N THR A 186 18.28 -17.06 -7.63
CA THR A 186 17.72 -18.39 -7.92
C THR A 186 16.96 -18.45 -9.24
N VAL A 187 16.45 -17.32 -9.72
CA VAL A 187 15.62 -17.25 -10.93
C VAL A 187 16.27 -16.42 -12.01
N LEU A 188 16.61 -15.15 -11.73
CA LEU A 188 17.02 -14.21 -12.77
C LEU A 188 18.44 -14.43 -13.29
N ILE A 189 19.40 -14.66 -12.39
CA ILE A 189 20.80 -14.94 -12.76
C ILE A 189 20.91 -16.25 -13.55
N PRO A 190 20.34 -17.39 -13.11
CA PRO A 190 20.36 -18.62 -13.89
C PRO A 190 19.66 -18.49 -15.25
N ALA A 191 18.64 -17.65 -15.36
CA ALA A 191 17.97 -17.34 -16.63
C ALA A 191 18.76 -16.36 -17.53
N GLY A 192 19.96 -15.92 -17.12
CA GLY A 192 20.83 -15.05 -17.91
C GLY A 192 20.29 -13.65 -18.14
N LYS A 193 19.40 -13.15 -17.27
CA LYS A 193 18.75 -11.84 -17.43
C LYS A 193 19.71 -10.72 -17.01
N LYS A 194 19.88 -9.73 -17.88
CA LYS A 194 20.82 -8.62 -17.71
C LYS A 194 20.13 -7.31 -17.37
N HIS A 195 18.91 -7.11 -17.87
CA HIS A 195 18.11 -5.91 -17.59
C HIS A 195 16.90 -6.30 -16.77
N LEU A 196 16.61 -5.54 -15.72
CA LEU A 196 15.48 -5.82 -14.83
C LEU A 196 14.54 -4.62 -14.78
N VAL A 197 13.26 -4.85 -15.07
CA VAL A 197 12.20 -3.89 -14.82
C VAL A 197 11.36 -4.40 -13.66
N VAL A 198 11.28 -3.61 -12.60
CA VAL A 198 10.51 -3.93 -11.41
C VAL A 198 9.32 -2.99 -11.33
N TYR A 199 8.13 -3.55 -11.29
CA TYR A 199 6.88 -2.83 -11.06
C TYR A 199 6.39 -3.08 -9.63
N ALA A 200 6.25 -2.02 -8.84
CA ALA A 200 5.76 -2.12 -7.46
C ALA A 200 4.65 -1.11 -7.16
N ASP A 201 3.96 -1.30 -6.03
CA ASP A 201 3.05 -0.28 -5.50
C ASP A 201 3.83 0.94 -4.96
N ASN A 202 3.22 2.12 -5.00
CA ASN A 202 3.85 3.36 -4.51
C ASN A 202 3.76 3.49 -2.98
N CYS A 203 4.00 2.41 -2.24
CA CYS A 203 4.02 2.41 -0.78
C CYS A 203 5.35 2.94 -0.25
N SER A 204 5.38 4.17 0.29
CA SER A 204 6.59 4.76 0.89
C SER A 204 7.18 3.94 2.04
N GLY A 205 6.32 3.26 2.82
CA GLY A 205 6.74 2.46 3.97
C GLY A 205 7.36 1.11 3.61
N GLN A 206 7.18 0.63 2.38
CA GLN A 206 7.57 -0.73 1.98
C GLN A 206 8.39 -0.70 0.70
N ASN A 207 7.71 -0.63 -0.45
CA ASN A 207 8.37 -0.76 -1.75
C ASN A 207 9.13 0.52 -2.14
N LYS A 208 8.52 1.69 -1.99
CA LYS A 208 9.17 2.98 -2.24
C LYS A 208 10.00 3.44 -1.04
N ASN A 209 10.93 2.59 -0.65
CA ASN A 209 11.86 2.81 0.45
C ASN A 209 13.29 3.01 -0.09
N ASN A 210 14.03 3.97 0.47
CA ASN A 210 15.41 4.27 0.07
C ASN A 210 16.35 3.05 0.17
N HIS A 211 16.13 2.14 1.12
CA HIS A 211 16.92 0.92 1.26
C HIS A 211 16.68 -0.04 0.09
N VAL A 212 15.45 -0.13 -0.43
CA VAL A 212 15.12 -0.96 -1.61
C VAL A 212 15.69 -0.33 -2.89
N ILE A 213 15.64 1.00 -3.01
CA ILE A 213 16.27 1.72 -4.12
C ILE A 213 17.79 1.51 -4.12
N ARG A 214 18.44 1.66 -2.96
CA ARG A 214 19.88 1.41 -2.78
C ARG A 214 20.25 -0.03 -3.08
N PHE A 215 19.39 -0.98 -2.71
CA PHE A 215 19.59 -2.39 -3.04
C PHE A 215 19.67 -2.60 -4.56
N PHE A 216 18.73 -2.06 -5.34
CA PHE A 216 18.79 -2.18 -6.80
C PHE A 216 19.98 -1.45 -7.42
N LEU A 217 20.33 -0.28 -6.89
CA LEU A 217 21.54 0.43 -7.32
C LEU A 217 22.79 -0.42 -7.11
N ALA A 218 22.88 -1.09 -5.95
CA ALA A 218 23.98 -1.99 -5.65
C ALA A 218 24.05 -3.17 -6.65
N GLN A 219 22.91 -3.76 -7.05
CA GLN A 219 22.91 -4.82 -8.06
C GLN A 219 23.53 -4.36 -9.40
N VAL A 220 23.31 -3.10 -9.78
CA VAL A 220 23.94 -2.52 -10.99
C VAL A 220 25.43 -2.29 -10.77
N GLN A 221 25.81 -1.71 -9.62
CA GLN A 221 27.22 -1.42 -9.31
C GLN A 221 28.08 -2.69 -9.19
N TYR A 222 27.51 -3.78 -8.67
CA TYR A 222 28.19 -5.08 -8.60
C TYR A 222 28.16 -5.85 -9.94
N GLY A 223 27.59 -5.29 -11.00
CA GLY A 223 27.53 -5.92 -12.31
C GLY A 223 26.57 -7.11 -12.39
N THR A 224 25.66 -7.28 -11.42
CA THR A 224 24.62 -8.32 -11.47
C THR A 224 23.61 -8.02 -12.58
N PHE A 225 23.27 -6.75 -12.75
CA PHE A 225 22.47 -6.26 -13.86
C PHE A 225 23.18 -5.10 -14.54
N GLU A 226 23.08 -5.00 -15.87
CA GLU A 226 23.57 -3.83 -16.60
C GLU A 226 22.64 -2.62 -16.38
N ARG A 227 21.36 -2.89 -16.14
CA ARG A 227 20.34 -1.86 -15.90
C ARG A 227 19.19 -2.39 -15.05
N VAL A 228 18.74 -1.58 -14.10
CA VAL A 228 17.50 -1.81 -13.35
C VAL A 228 16.60 -0.59 -13.47
N ASP A 229 15.39 -0.78 -14.01
CA ASP A 229 14.33 0.23 -14.01
C ASP A 229 13.32 -0.08 -12.90
N TYR A 230 13.33 0.72 -11.83
CA TYR A 230 12.36 0.58 -10.74
C TYR A 230 11.18 1.53 -10.93
N LYS A 231 10.01 0.97 -11.25
CA LYS A 231 8.79 1.69 -11.64
C LYS A 231 7.68 1.46 -10.61
N PHE A 232 6.93 2.53 -10.33
CA PHE A 232 5.80 2.48 -9.40
C PHE A 232 4.48 2.71 -10.14
N PHE A 233 3.47 1.89 -9.83
CA PHE A 233 2.10 2.19 -10.22
C PHE A 233 1.58 3.41 -9.44
N PHE A 234 0.74 4.22 -10.07
CA PHE A 234 0.13 5.38 -9.40
C PHE A 234 -0.68 4.94 -8.17
N GLU A 235 -0.67 5.79 -7.14
CA GLU A 235 -1.43 5.60 -5.91
C GLU A 235 -2.94 5.56 -6.19
N GLY A 236 -3.59 4.47 -5.80
CA GLY A 236 -5.03 4.26 -5.95
C GLY A 236 -5.42 2.83 -5.60
N PRO A 237 -6.72 2.49 -5.44
CA PRO A 237 -7.13 1.12 -5.16
C PRO A 237 -6.49 0.17 -6.17
N PRO A 238 -6.05 -1.02 -5.74
CA PRO A 238 -5.23 -1.91 -6.54
C PRO A 238 -5.86 -2.09 -7.92
N ASN A 239 -5.17 -1.60 -8.96
CA ASN A 239 -5.61 -1.72 -10.33
C ASN A 239 -5.87 -3.21 -10.62
N LYS A 240 -7.17 -3.55 -10.72
CA LYS A 240 -7.64 -4.92 -10.99
C LYS A 240 -7.04 -5.46 -12.29
N LEU A 241 -6.67 -4.58 -13.21
CA LEU A 241 -6.04 -4.91 -14.49
C LEU A 241 -4.64 -5.53 -14.36
N VAL A 242 -3.87 -5.18 -13.32
CA VAL A 242 -2.46 -5.60 -13.17
C VAL A 242 -2.24 -6.54 -11.98
N ARG A 243 -3.22 -6.64 -11.07
CA ARG A 243 -3.18 -7.56 -9.91
C ARG A 243 -4.23 -8.69 -9.91
N PRO A 244 -4.52 -9.40 -11.02
CA PRO A 244 -5.51 -10.49 -10.97
C PRO A 244 -5.14 -11.62 -10.01
N ARG A 245 -3.85 -12.01 -9.94
CA ARG A 245 -3.43 -13.27 -9.28
C ARG A 245 -3.11 -13.14 -7.79
N PHE A 246 -2.56 -12.02 -7.34
CA PHE A 246 -2.33 -11.76 -5.91
C PHE A 246 -3.64 -11.74 -5.10
N ARG A 247 -4.71 -11.22 -5.69
CA ARG A 247 -6.00 -11.07 -5.02
C ARG A 247 -6.72 -12.41 -4.83
N ALA A 248 -6.61 -13.32 -5.79
CA ALA A 248 -7.23 -14.65 -5.75
C ALA A 248 -6.78 -15.45 -4.51
N TYR A 249 -5.49 -15.41 -4.17
CA TYR A 249 -4.96 -16.11 -2.99
C TYR A 249 -5.51 -15.52 -1.67
N SER A 250 -5.58 -14.18 -1.57
CA SER A 250 -6.15 -13.50 -0.40
C SER A 250 -7.66 -13.66 -0.27
N GLN A 251 -8.38 -13.81 -1.38
CA GLN A 251 -9.84 -13.95 -1.40
C GLN A 251 -10.29 -15.39 -1.18
N ALA A 252 -9.53 -16.38 -1.65
CA ALA A 252 -9.79 -17.80 -1.41
C ALA A 252 -9.70 -18.16 0.09
N HIS A 253 -8.89 -17.44 0.86
CA HIS A 253 -8.67 -17.67 2.29
C HIS A 253 -9.36 -16.64 3.19
N LYS A 254 -10.22 -15.76 2.65
CA LYS A 254 -11.15 -14.98 3.47
C LYS A 254 -12.35 -15.87 3.81
N PRO A 255 -12.73 -16.00 5.08
CA PRO A 255 -13.93 -16.74 5.43
C PRO A 255 -15.12 -16.07 4.72
N ARG A 256 -15.79 -16.83 3.84
CA ARG A 256 -17.09 -16.40 3.31
C ARG A 256 -17.99 -16.26 4.53
N ARG A 257 -18.44 -15.04 4.83
CA ARG A 257 -19.64 -14.86 5.64
C ARG A 257 -20.79 -15.43 4.80
N LEU A 258 -21.07 -16.72 4.96
CA LEU A 258 -22.41 -17.22 4.70
C LEU A 258 -23.31 -16.42 5.63
N LEU A 259 -24.19 -15.64 5.03
CA LEU A 259 -25.35 -15.07 5.73
C LEU A 259 -26.24 -16.26 6.08
N ASP A 260 -25.92 -16.96 7.17
CA ASP A 260 -26.87 -17.88 7.77
C ASP A 260 -27.99 -17.03 8.37
N HIS A 261 -29.19 -17.29 7.86
CA HIS A 261 -30.43 -16.80 8.42
C HIS A 261 -30.43 -17.11 9.92
N GLY A 262 -30.36 -16.06 10.75
CA GLY A 262 -30.44 -16.20 12.20
C GLY A 262 -31.77 -16.83 12.62
N PRO A 263 -31.82 -17.52 13.77
CA PRO A 263 -33.05 -18.18 14.23
C PRO A 263 -34.13 -17.13 14.50
N HIS A 264 -35.29 -17.31 13.86
CA HIS A 264 -36.52 -16.59 14.20
C HIS A 264 -37.05 -17.09 15.55
N TYR A 265 -37.03 -16.24 16.56
CA TYR A 265 -37.74 -16.49 17.82
C TYR A 265 -39.19 -15.98 17.67
N GLN A 266 -40.15 -16.90 17.53
CA GLN A 266 -41.55 -16.60 17.77
C GLN A 266 -41.82 -16.64 19.29
N ARG A 267 -42.41 -15.58 19.84
CA ARG A 267 -42.99 -15.61 21.18
C ARG A 267 -44.17 -16.57 21.16
N SER A 268 -44.14 -17.62 21.98
CA SER A 268 -45.34 -18.34 22.39
C SER A 268 -46.21 -17.40 23.24
N GLN A 269 -47.46 -17.22 22.84
CA GLN A 269 -48.53 -16.78 23.76
C GLN A 269 -48.91 -17.95 24.67
#